data_AF-A0A7C6BL25-F1
#
_entry.id   AF-A0A7C6BL25-F1
#
_cell.length_a   1.000
_cell.length_b   1.000
_cell.length_c   1.000
_cell.angle_alpha   90.00
_cell.angle_beta   90.00
_cell.angle_gamma   90.00
#
_symmetry.space_group_name_H-M   'P 1'
#
loop_
_entity.id
_entity.type
_entity.pdbx_description
1 polymer ?
#
loop_
_entity_poly.entity_id
_entity_poly.type
_entity_poly.pdbx_seq_one_letter_code
_entity_poly.pdbx_strand_id
1 'polypeptide(L)'
;MPVLIKILIIFAFILVLIKKKLNIGLSLILASFLFWILFQIPLSKFFSIFPLGFFAYENTNLLLSVFSIMLLGNLLSNNGELVKLVQGIEERIRDSRLVSPALSALIGFLPMPGGALF
;
A
#
# COMPACT_ATOMS: atom_id res chain seq x y z
N MET A 1 -26.85 8.86 18.77
CA MET A 1 -25.60 9.59 18.44
C MET A 1 -25.59 9.92 16.95
N PRO A 2 -25.25 11.17 16.57
CA PRO A 2 -25.10 11.54 15.16
C PRO A 2 -23.98 10.72 14.49
N VAL A 3 -24.18 10.40 13.20
CA VAL A 3 -23.27 9.55 12.41
C VAL A 3 -21.84 10.10 12.39
N LEU A 4 -21.69 11.43 12.36
CA LEU A 4 -20.37 12.07 12.41
C LEU A 4 -19.55 11.66 13.64
N ILE A 5 -20.16 11.60 14.83
CA ILE A 5 -19.44 11.24 16.06
C ILE A 5 -18.92 9.80 15.96
N LYS A 6 -19.72 8.88 15.41
CA LYS A 6 -19.31 7.49 15.22
C LYS A 6 -18.11 7.38 14.28
N ILE A 7 -18.13 8.11 13.16
CA ILE A 7 -17.02 8.14 12.20
C ILE A 7 -15.75 8.72 12.85
N LEU A 8 -15.90 9.81 13.62
CA LEU A 8 -14.79 10.48 14.29
C LEU A 8 -14.12 9.56 15.33
N ILE A 9 -14.91 8.77 16.06
CA ILE A 9 -14.41 7.75 16.99
C ILE A 9 -13.58 6.68 16.24
N ILE A 10 -14.08 6.17 15.13
CA ILE A 10 -13.39 5.13 14.35
C ILE A 10 -12.10 5.67 13.74
N PHE A 11 -12.13 6.90 13.24
CA PHE A 11 -10.94 7.56 12.71
C PHE A 11 -9.89 7.80 13.80
N ALA A 12 -10.29 8.32 14.96
CA ALA A 12 -9.40 8.47 16.11
C ALA A 12 -8.81 7.13 16.56
N PHE A 13 -9.61 6.07 16.55
CA PHE A 13 -9.16 4.72 16.86
C PHE A 13 -8.07 4.25 15.88
N ILE A 14 -8.29 4.37 14.57
CA ILE A 14 -7.29 4.03 13.55
C ILE A 14 -5.97 4.78 13.79
N LEU A 15 -6.03 6.10 14.04
CA LEU A 15 -4.84 6.91 14.30
C LEU A 15 -4.09 6.45 15.55
N VAL A 16 -4.80 6.08 16.61
CA VAL A 16 -4.20 5.55 17.84
C VAL A 16 -3.51 4.21 17.59
N LEU A 17 -4.12 3.31 16.81
CA LEU A 17 -3.49 2.03 16.47
C LEU A 17 -2.23 2.20 15.61
N ILE A 18 -2.28 3.08 14.62
CA ILE A 18 -1.11 3.39 13.77
C ILE A 18 0.00 4.00 14.63
N LYS A 19 -0.32 4.94 15.53
CA LYS A 19 0.67 5.51 16.48
C LYS A 19 1.32 4.46 17.38
N LYS A 20 0.61 3.37 17.70
CA LYS A 20 1.14 2.24 18.47
C LYS A 20 2.06 1.30 17.67
N LYS A 21 2.43 1.66 16.43
CA LYS A 21 3.23 0.84 15.51
C LYS A 21 2.62 -0.53 15.22
N LEU A 22 1.29 -0.65 15.32
CA LEU A 22 0.61 -1.86 14.86
C LEU A 22 0.65 -1.91 13.33
N ASN A 23 0.76 -3.11 12.77
CA ASN A 23 0.67 -3.31 11.32
C ASN A 23 -0.60 -2.65 10.79
N ILE A 24 -0.48 -1.92 9.68
CA ILE A 24 -1.58 -1.17 9.08
C ILE A 24 -2.76 -2.10 8.79
N GLY A 25 -2.48 -3.31 8.28
CA GLY A 25 -3.50 -4.34 8.05
C GLY A 25 -4.25 -4.76 9.30
N LEU A 26 -3.55 -5.03 10.42
CA LEU A 26 -4.19 -5.38 11.69
C LEU A 26 -5.02 -4.22 12.24
N SER A 27 -4.53 -2.99 12.07
CA SER A 27 -5.23 -1.78 12.50
C SER A 27 -6.56 -1.60 11.78
N LEU A 28 -6.59 -1.87 10.47
CA LEU A 28 -7.80 -1.82 9.66
C LEU A 28 -8.80 -2.92 10.05
N ILE A 29 -8.34 -4.14 10.34
CA ILE A 29 -9.20 -5.25 10.79
C ILE A 29 -9.87 -4.88 12.12
N LEU A 30 -9.11 -4.39 13.10
CA LEU A 30 -9.64 -3.98 14.40
C LEU A 30 -10.61 -2.80 14.28
N ALA A 31 -10.30 -1.82 13.42
CA ALA A 31 -11.21 -0.70 13.15
C ALA A 31 -12.50 -1.16 12.46
N SER A 32 -12.44 -2.15 11.58
CA SER A 32 -13.62 -2.74 10.93
C SER A 32 -14.52 -3.46 11.93
N PHE A 33 -13.93 -4.13 12.92
CA PHE A 33 -14.68 -4.72 14.02
C PHE A 33 -15.36 -3.67 14.91
N LEU A 34 -14.65 -2.58 15.21
CA LEU A 34 -15.22 -1.45 15.94
C LEU A 34 -16.36 -0.78 15.14
N PHE A 35 -16.19 -0.62 13.84
CA PHE A 35 -17.23 -0.11 12.94
C PHE A 35 -18.48 -0.98 12.98
N TRP A 36 -18.31 -2.30 12.89
CA TRP A 36 -19.40 -3.26 12.95
C TRP A 36 -20.21 -3.15 14.25
N ILE A 37 -19.53 -3.01 15.40
CA ILE A 37 -20.17 -2.81 16.72
C ILE A 37 -20.90 -1.47 16.78
N LEU A 38 -20.26 -0.38 16.35
CA LEU A 38 -20.78 0.98 16.51
C LEU A 38 -21.99 1.26 15.61
N PHE A 39 -22.09 0.57 14.47
CA PHE A 39 -23.22 0.62 13.54
C PHE A 39 -24.27 -0.46 13.77
N GLN A 40 -24.09 -1.35 14.77
CA GLN A 40 -25.06 -2.40 15.14
C GLN A 40 -25.50 -3.25 13.94
N ILE A 41 -24.55 -3.62 13.09
CA ILE A 41 -24.85 -4.41 11.88
C ILE A 41 -25.14 -5.86 12.32
N PRO A 42 -26.25 -6.47 11.89
CA PRO A 42 -26.58 -7.84 12.27
C PRO A 42 -25.52 -8.84 11.76
N LEU A 43 -25.17 -9.84 12.59
CA LEU A 43 -24.17 -10.88 12.25
C LEU A 43 -24.49 -11.58 10.94
N SER A 44 -25.76 -11.83 10.65
CA SER A 44 -26.20 -12.50 9.42
C SER A 44 -25.77 -11.75 8.15
N LYS A 45 -25.77 -10.41 8.18
CA LYS A 45 -25.34 -9.59 7.05
C LYS A 45 -23.82 -9.48 6.96
N PHE A 46 -23.11 -9.55 8.08
CA PHE A 46 -21.66 -9.42 8.12
C PHE A 46 -20.97 -10.49 7.25
N PHE A 47 -21.39 -11.76 7.39
CA PHE A 47 -20.82 -12.86 6.60
C PHE A 47 -21.20 -12.81 5.12
N SER A 48 -22.37 -12.27 4.77
CA SER A 48 -22.79 -12.12 3.37
C SER A 48 -22.07 -10.95 2.68
N ILE A 49 -21.81 -9.86 3.40
CA ILE A 49 -21.17 -8.64 2.86
C ILE A 49 -19.68 -8.86 2.62
N PHE A 50 -19.03 -9.68 3.44
CA PHE A 50 -17.58 -9.92 3.34
C PHE A 50 -17.13 -10.41 1.94
N PRO A 51 -17.67 -11.50 1.36
CA PRO A 51 -17.28 -11.94 0.02
C PRO A 51 -17.69 -10.95 -1.08
N LEU A 52 -18.82 -10.25 -0.92
CA LEU A 52 -19.27 -9.22 -1.86
C LEU A 52 -18.27 -8.06 -1.96
N GLY A 53 -17.74 -7.60 -0.83
CA GLY A 53 -16.72 -6.54 -0.81
C GLY A 53 -15.34 -7.03 -1.24
N PHE A 54 -14.97 -8.25 -0.84
CA PHE A 54 -13.65 -8.80 -1.14
C PHE A 54 -13.48 -9.12 -2.65
N PHE A 55 -14.49 -9.73 -3.26
CA PHE A 55 -14.49 -10.10 -4.69
C PHE A 55 -15.13 -9.02 -5.58
N ALA A 56 -15.32 -7.81 -5.06
CA ALA A 56 -15.75 -6.70 -5.90
C ALA A 56 -14.73 -6.48 -7.04
N TYR A 57 -15.24 -6.19 -8.23
CA TYR A 57 -14.42 -6.03 -9.44
C TYR A 57 -13.32 -4.97 -9.24
N GLU A 58 -13.66 -3.83 -8.64
CA GLU A 58 -12.72 -2.74 -8.35
C GLU A 58 -11.61 -3.20 -7.39
N ASN A 59 -11.96 -3.88 -6.30
CA ASN A 59 -10.99 -4.39 -5.32
C ASN A 59 -10.05 -5.42 -5.95
N THR A 60 -10.60 -6.35 -6.72
CA THR A 60 -9.83 -7.42 -7.37
C THR A 60 -8.89 -6.84 -8.41
N ASN A 61 -9.36 -5.87 -9.20
CA ASN A 61 -8.56 -5.20 -10.22
C ASN A 61 -7.41 -4.39 -9.58
N LEU A 62 -7.68 -3.69 -8.48
CA LEU A 62 -6.66 -2.95 -7.73
C LEU A 62 -5.62 -3.89 -7.12
N LEU A 63 -6.08 -4.95 -6.45
CA LEU A 63 -5.21 -6.00 -5.89
C LEU A 63 -4.32 -6.61 -6.97
N LEU A 64 -4.91 -7.00 -8.10
CA LEU A 64 -4.18 -7.62 -9.19
C LEU A 64 -3.18 -6.63 -9.81
N SER A 65 -3.57 -5.38 -10.01
CA SER A 65 -2.69 -4.34 -10.55
C SER A 65 -1.49 -4.10 -9.63
N VAL A 66 -1.72 -3.91 -8.33
CA VAL A 66 -0.63 -3.73 -7.35
C VAL A 66 0.25 -4.97 -7.28
N PHE A 67 -0.36 -6.16 -7.27
CA PHE A 67 0.37 -7.43 -7.29
C PHE A 67 1.24 -7.58 -8.53
N SER A 68 0.72 -7.27 -9.72
CA SER A 68 1.47 -7.31 -10.98
C SER A 68 2.61 -6.30 -11.00
N ILE A 69 2.41 -5.08 -10.50
CA ILE A 69 3.47 -4.07 -10.40
C ILE A 69 4.55 -4.54 -9.41
N MET A 70 4.16 -5.10 -8.26
CA MET A 70 5.12 -5.67 -7.29
C MET A 70 5.86 -6.87 -7.86
N LEU A 71 5.18 -7.76 -8.58
CA LEU A 71 5.77 -8.92 -9.22
C LEU A 71 6.79 -8.47 -10.27
N LEU A 72 6.41 -7.53 -11.14
CA LEU A 72 7.29 -6.94 -12.13
C LEU A 72 8.50 -6.26 -11.46
N GLY A 73 8.28 -5.45 -10.43
CA GLY A 73 9.34 -4.80 -9.68
C GLY A 73 10.32 -5.79 -9.06
N ASN A 74 9.83 -6.89 -8.47
CA ASN A 74 10.67 -7.95 -7.92
C ASN A 74 11.46 -8.71 -9.00
N LEU A 75 10.84 -9.04 -10.13
CA LEU A 75 11.51 -9.72 -11.24
C LEU A 75 12.63 -8.84 -11.83
N LEU A 76 12.34 -7.56 -12.02
CA LEU A 76 13.29 -6.58 -12.52
C LEU A 76 14.45 -6.36 -11.53
N SER A 77 14.18 -6.36 -10.22
CA SER A 77 15.18 -6.21 -9.16
C SER A 77 16.07 -7.45 -8.98
N ASN A 78 15.47 -8.64 -8.95
CA ASN A 78 16.22 -9.88 -8.69
C ASN A 78 17.15 -10.27 -9.83
N ASN A 79 16.81 -9.92 -11.07
CA ASN A 79 17.62 -10.26 -12.25
C ASN A 79 18.76 -9.27 -12.51
N GLY A 80 18.90 -8.22 -11.70
CA GLY A 80 19.84 -7.11 -11.95
C GLY A 80 19.53 -6.32 -13.22
N GLU A 81 18.36 -6.54 -13.84
CA GLU A 81 17.94 -5.87 -15.07
C GLU A 81 17.67 -4.38 -14.83
N LEU A 82 17.17 -4.02 -13.64
CA LEU A 82 17.06 -2.61 -13.24
C LEU A 82 18.43 -1.93 -13.22
N VAL A 83 19.45 -2.61 -12.69
CA VAL A 83 20.82 -2.06 -12.64
C VAL A 83 21.37 -1.89 -14.05
N LYS A 84 21.16 -2.86 -14.94
CA LYS A 84 21.58 -2.78 -16.35
C LYS A 84 20.85 -1.67 -17.11
N LEU A 85 19.55 -1.50 -16.88
CA LEU A 85 18.75 -0.41 -17.46
C LEU A 85 19.30 0.96 -17.03
N VAL A 86 19.60 1.09 -15.74
CA VAL A 86 20.17 2.31 -15.16
C VAL A 86 21.55 2.60 -15.76
N GLN A 87 22.45 1.61 -15.81
CA GLN A 87 23.79 1.76 -16.38
C GLN A 87 23.76 2.12 -17.88
N GLY A 88 22.86 1.52 -18.67
CA GLY A 88 22.72 1.87 -20.09
C GLY A 88 22.23 3.31 -20.31
N ILE A 89 21.43 3.85 -19.38
CA ILE A 89 21.03 5.26 -19.39
C ILE A 89 22.20 6.16 -18.98
N GLU A 90 22.99 5.79 -17.97
CA GLU A 90 24.21 6.51 -17.56
C GLU A 90 25.22 6.62 -18.70
N GLU A 91 25.49 5.52 -19.41
CA GLU A 91 26.44 5.50 -20.52
C GLU A 91 26.00 6.40 -21.70
N ARG A 92 24.69 6.61 -21.86
CA ARG A 92 24.14 7.45 -22.93
C ARG A 92 24.07 8.92 -22.52
N ILE A 93 23.92 9.23 -21.23
CA ILE A 93 23.83 10.61 -20.72
C ILE A 93 25.21 11.06 -20.23
N ARG A 94 25.88 11.87 -21.06
CA ARG A 94 27.26 12.35 -20.85
C ARG A 94 27.44 13.28 -19.63
N ASP A 95 26.36 13.71 -18.98
CA ASP A 95 26.35 14.74 -17.93
C ASP A 95 25.97 14.16 -16.55
N SER A 96 26.96 13.53 -15.88
CA SER A 96 26.83 12.78 -14.62
C SER A 96 26.14 13.56 -13.48
N ARG A 97 26.13 14.90 -13.52
CA ARG A 97 25.54 15.77 -12.48
C ARG A 97 24.01 15.76 -12.42
N LEU A 98 23.33 15.43 -13.52
CA LEU A 98 21.86 15.33 -13.57
C LEU A 98 21.35 13.90 -13.33
N VAL A 99 22.25 12.92 -13.44
CA VAL A 99 21.92 11.50 -13.50
C VAL A 99 21.85 10.89 -12.10
N SER A 100 22.73 11.31 -11.19
CA SER A 100 22.76 10.84 -9.79
C SER A 100 21.43 11.01 -9.02
N PRO A 101 20.73 12.17 -9.03
CA PRO A 101 19.47 12.34 -8.30
C PRO A 101 18.29 11.62 -8.96
N ALA A 102 18.24 11.62 -10.31
CA ALA A 102 17.15 11.01 -11.06
C ALA A 102 17.16 9.47 -10.95
N LEU A 103 18.34 8.87 -10.89
CA LEU A 103 18.50 7.43 -10.71
C LEU A 103 18.25 6.99 -9.27
N SER A 104 18.72 7.73 -8.28
CA SER A 104 18.34 7.49 -6.87
C SER A 104 16.84 7.64 -6.66
N ALA A 105 16.17 8.57 -7.35
CA ALA A 105 14.72 8.69 -7.33
C ALA A 105 14.03 7.49 -7.99
N LEU A 106 14.53 7.00 -9.14
CA LEU A 106 14.02 5.78 -9.79
C LEU A 106 14.19 4.55 -8.90
N ILE A 107 15.37 4.36 -8.29
CA ILE A 107 15.66 3.27 -7.35
C ILE A 107 14.81 3.41 -6.08
N GLY A 108 14.57 4.64 -5.60
CA GLY A 108 13.69 4.94 -4.47
C GLY A 108 12.18 4.78 -4.77
N PHE A 109 11.78 4.85 -6.04
CA PHE A 109 10.41 4.59 -6.51
C PHE A 109 10.14 3.09 -6.73
N LEU A 110 11.20 2.28 -6.84
CA LEU A 110 11.14 0.83 -6.81
C LEU A 110 11.04 0.37 -5.34
N PRO A 111 10.15 -0.58 -5.09
CA PRO A 111 9.08 -0.52 -4.11
C PRO A 111 9.59 -0.36 -2.67
N MET A 112 9.16 0.71 -1.97
CA MET A 112 8.92 0.78 -0.51
C MET A 112 9.64 -0.31 0.34
N PRO A 113 10.99 -0.44 0.36
CA PRO A 113 11.84 0.26 1.33
C PRO A 113 13.28 0.46 0.79
N GLY A 114 13.46 1.06 -0.40
CA GLY A 114 14.79 1.17 -1.03
C GLY A 114 15.54 2.49 -0.82
N GLY A 115 14.84 3.58 -0.51
CA GLY A 115 15.41 4.93 -0.50
C GLY A 115 15.97 5.44 0.83
N ALA A 116 15.91 4.63 1.91
CA ALA A 116 16.32 5.04 3.27
C ALA A 116 17.36 4.11 3.91
N LEU A 117 18.02 3.25 3.12
CA LEU A 117 19.09 2.35 3.59
C LEU A 117 20.51 2.82 3.23
N PHE A 118 20.68 4.12 3.00
CA PHE A 118 22.00 4.75 2.96
C PHE A 118 21.98 6.02 3.82
#